data_AF-A0A2H0V747-F1
#
_entry.id   AF-A0A2H0V747-F1
#
_cell.length_a   1.000
_cell.length_b   1.000
_cell.length_c   1.000
_cell.angle_alpha   90.00
_cell.angle_beta   90.00
_cell.angle_gamma   90.00
#
_symmetry.space_group_name_H-M   'P 1'
#
loop_
_entity.id
_entity.type
_entity.pdbx_description
1 polymer ?
#
loop_
_entity_poly.entity_id
_entity_poly.type
_entity_poly.pdbx_seq_one_letter_code
_entity_poly.pdbx_strand_id
1 'polypeptide(L)'
;MKTIGDILRKFDPVEDRYVSREFQTFGIQLADKLQDSRRKSLYIKMSKELPRPVLEEALRFVIDSKARSKGALFMWKLKEMGIFKKYGFTLRKKKKAKKTD
;
A
#
# COMPACT_ATOMS: atom_id res chain seq x y z
N MET A 1 -15.26 30.77 -5.34
CA MET A 1 -14.73 29.53 -5.97
C MET A 1 -13.27 29.74 -6.28
N LYS A 2 -12.41 28.73 -6.10
CA LYS A 2 -10.99 28.84 -6.51
C LYS A 2 -10.90 28.66 -8.04
N THR A 3 -10.14 29.51 -8.72
CA THR A 3 -9.93 29.37 -10.17
C THR A 3 -8.85 28.32 -10.46
N ILE A 4 -8.80 27.81 -11.70
CA ILE A 4 -7.72 26.91 -12.14
C ILE A 4 -6.36 27.61 -12.01
N GLY A 5 -6.29 28.92 -12.32
CA GLY A 5 -5.08 29.72 -12.15
C GLY A 5 -4.57 29.76 -10.70
N ASP A 6 -5.47 29.85 -9.73
CA ASP A 6 -5.10 29.83 -8.30
C ASP A 6 -4.56 28.47 -7.83
N ILE A 7 -4.98 27.39 -8.49
CA ILE A 7 -4.49 26.03 -8.22
C ILE A 7 -3.10 25.85 -8.80
N LEU A 8 -2.89 26.26 -10.05
CA LEU A 8 -1.61 26.14 -10.74
C LEU A 8 -0.51 26.99 -10.08
N ARG A 9 -0.84 28.16 -9.53
CA ARG A 9 0.13 28.98 -8.76
C ARG A 9 0.68 28.30 -7.50
N LYS A 10 -0.01 27.30 -6.96
CA LYS A 10 0.38 26.53 -5.76
C LYS A 10 0.86 25.12 -6.11
N PHE A 11 0.94 24.80 -7.39
CA PHE A 11 1.43 23.52 -7.87
C PHE A 11 2.95 23.60 -8.00
N ASP A 12 3.64 22.75 -7.26
CA ASP A 12 5.07 22.54 -7.42
C ASP A 12 5.26 21.29 -8.28
N PRO A 13 5.86 21.39 -9.48
CA PRO A 13 6.10 20.23 -10.33
C PRO A 13 7.23 19.34 -9.82
N VAL A 14 8.04 19.81 -8.86
CA VAL A 14 9.20 19.09 -8.31
C VAL A 14 8.81 18.34 -7.05
N GLU A 15 7.96 18.93 -6.20
CA GLU A 15 7.53 18.31 -4.95
C GLU A 15 6.07 17.81 -4.98
N ASP A 16 5.90 16.49 -4.80
CA ASP A 16 4.58 15.90 -4.61
C ASP A 16 4.09 16.15 -3.16
N ARG A 17 2.96 16.85 -3.03
CA ARG A 17 2.30 17.13 -1.75
C ARG A 17 2.01 15.87 -0.92
N TYR A 18 1.71 14.74 -1.57
CA TYR A 18 1.23 13.53 -0.90
C TYR A 18 2.29 12.43 -0.78
N VAL A 19 3.39 12.55 -1.52
CA VAL A 19 4.46 11.56 -1.59
C VAL A 19 5.78 12.25 -1.25
N SER A 20 6.08 12.31 0.04
CA SER A 20 7.32 12.91 0.56
C SER A 20 8.42 11.88 0.85
N ARG A 21 8.08 10.59 0.88
CA ARG A 21 9.02 9.51 1.24
C ARG A 21 8.95 8.35 0.26
N GLU A 22 10.10 7.73 0.03
CA GLU A 22 10.27 6.62 -0.91
C GLU A 22 9.36 5.42 -0.62
N PHE A 23 9.11 5.09 0.66
CA PHE A 23 8.17 4.01 1.01
C PHE A 23 6.71 4.33 0.65
N GLN A 24 6.32 5.62 0.53
CA GLN A 24 4.98 5.99 0.08
C GLN A 24 4.85 5.74 -1.41
N THR A 25 5.84 6.15 -2.20
CA THR A 25 5.93 5.85 -3.64
C THR A 25 5.86 4.35 -3.85
N PHE A 26 6.64 3.58 -3.10
CA PHE A 26 6.66 2.12 -3.21
C PHE A 26 5.33 1.48 -2.85
N GLY A 27 4.68 1.93 -1.79
CA GLY A 27 3.37 1.44 -1.40
C GLY A 27 2.30 1.69 -2.47
N ILE A 28 2.37 2.83 -3.16
CA ILE A 28 1.49 3.15 -4.29
C ILE A 28 1.80 2.23 -5.47
N GLN A 29 3.08 2.09 -5.83
CA GLN A 29 3.51 1.18 -6.90
C GLN A 29 3.06 -0.27 -6.64
N LEU A 30 3.17 -0.75 -5.39
CA LEU A 30 2.65 -2.07 -5.00
C LEU A 30 1.14 -2.18 -5.24
N ALA A 31 0.38 -1.17 -4.82
CA ALA A 31 -1.06 -1.15 -5.02
C ALA A 31 -1.44 -1.21 -6.52
N ASP A 32 -0.71 -0.48 -7.36
CA ASP A 32 -0.94 -0.46 -8.81
C ASP A 32 -0.56 -1.79 -9.46
N LYS A 33 0.61 -2.35 -9.13
CA LYS A 33 1.05 -3.65 -9.66
C LYS A 33 0.14 -4.80 -9.25
N LEU A 34 -0.45 -4.72 -8.05
CA LEU A 34 -1.41 -5.69 -7.53
C LEU A 34 -2.85 -5.40 -7.97
N GLN A 35 -3.09 -4.32 -8.71
CA GLN A 35 -4.43 -3.85 -9.11
C GLN A 35 -5.40 -3.72 -7.91
N ASP A 36 -4.88 -3.31 -6.75
CA ASP A 36 -5.63 -3.11 -5.49
C ASP A 36 -5.43 -1.70 -4.93
N SER A 37 -5.67 -0.69 -5.78
CA SER A 37 -5.55 0.74 -5.44
C SER A 37 -6.43 1.17 -4.26
N ARG A 38 -7.56 0.46 -4.04
CA ARG A 38 -8.45 0.67 -2.89
C ARG A 38 -7.76 0.45 -1.54
N ARG A 39 -6.71 -0.36 -1.51
CA ARG A 39 -5.93 -0.66 -0.30
C ARG A 39 -4.53 -0.03 -0.30
N LYS A 40 -4.29 1.03 -1.10
CA LYS A 40 -3.01 1.75 -1.13
C LYS A 40 -2.43 2.11 0.25
N SER A 41 -3.28 2.51 1.20
CA SER A 41 -2.85 2.84 2.56
C SER A 41 -2.27 1.64 3.32
N LEU A 42 -2.77 0.43 3.07
CA LEU A 42 -2.22 -0.80 3.63
C LEU A 42 -0.82 -1.07 3.05
N TYR A 43 -0.65 -0.96 1.73
CA TYR A 43 0.62 -1.20 1.07
C TYR A 43 1.69 -0.16 1.43
N ILE A 44 1.30 1.10 1.61
CA ILE A 44 2.18 2.16 2.15
C ILE A 44 2.61 1.82 3.58
N LYS A 45 1.67 1.38 4.43
CA LYS A 45 2.00 0.94 5.80
C LYS A 45 2.99 -0.23 5.78
N MET A 46 2.76 -1.23 4.92
CA MET A 46 3.65 -2.37 4.76
C MET A 46 5.04 -1.95 4.27
N SER A 47 5.11 -1.05 3.30
CA SER A 47 6.37 -0.51 2.78
C SER A 47 7.17 0.27 3.83
N LYS A 48 6.49 0.87 4.80
CA LYS A 48 7.11 1.56 5.92
C LYS A 48 7.65 0.61 6.99
N GLU A 49 6.94 -0.49 7.25
CA GLU A 49 7.21 -1.37 8.40
C GLU A 49 7.95 -2.67 8.04
N LEU A 50 7.89 -3.10 6.79
CA LEU A 50 8.50 -4.33 6.30
C LEU A 50 9.67 -4.03 5.35
N PRO A 51 10.73 -4.86 5.34
CA PRO A 51 11.82 -4.68 4.41
C PRO A 51 11.35 -4.79 2.96
N ARG A 52 11.76 -3.83 2.14
CA ARG A 52 11.48 -3.79 0.70
C ARG A 52 11.80 -5.11 -0.03
N PRO A 53 12.96 -5.79 0.19
CA PRO A 53 13.27 -7.03 -0.52
C PRO A 53 12.20 -8.13 -0.34
N VAL A 54 11.62 -8.22 0.85
CA VAL A 54 10.56 -9.19 1.17
C VAL A 54 9.28 -8.88 0.40
N LEU A 55 8.93 -7.60 0.29
CA LEU A 55 7.76 -7.15 -0.46
C LEU A 55 7.95 -7.35 -1.98
N GLU A 56 9.16 -7.11 -2.48
CA GLU A 56 9.50 -7.32 -3.89
C GLU A 56 9.51 -8.80 -4.26
N GLU A 57 10.02 -9.67 -3.38
CA GLU A 57 9.96 -11.13 -3.57
C GLU A 57 8.51 -11.63 -3.66
N ALA A 58 7.66 -11.20 -2.73
CA ALA A 58 6.24 -11.53 -2.77
C ALA A 58 5.55 -10.94 -4.02
N LEU A 59 5.92 -9.73 -4.45
CA LEU A 59 5.37 -9.11 -5.65
C LEU A 59 5.75 -9.89 -6.92
N ARG A 60 7.02 -10.29 -7.06
CA ARG A 60 7.51 -11.08 -8.20
C ARG A 60 6.74 -12.39 -8.34
N PHE A 61 6.43 -13.04 -7.22
CA PHE A 61 5.61 -14.25 -7.24
C PHE A 61 4.18 -14.01 -7.76
N VAL A 62 3.60 -12.84 -7.45
CA VAL A 62 2.18 -12.56 -7.74
C VAL A 62 1.97 -11.91 -9.10
N ILE A 63 2.94 -11.14 -9.60
CA ILE A 63 2.72 -10.27 -10.76
C ILE A 63 2.34 -11.05 -12.01
N ASP A 64 2.97 -12.21 -12.23
CA ASP A 64 2.73 -13.12 -13.36
C ASP A 64 1.56 -14.09 -13.13
N SER A 65 0.95 -14.07 -11.93
CA SER A 65 -0.18 -14.94 -11.62
C SER A 65 -1.47 -14.49 -12.31
N LYS A 66 -2.29 -15.46 -12.71
CA LYS A 66 -3.68 -15.25 -13.21
C LYS A 66 -4.72 -15.19 -12.07
N ALA A 67 -4.29 -14.92 -10.85
CA ALA A 67 -5.16 -14.94 -9.68
C ALA A 67 -6.25 -13.87 -9.78
N ARG A 68 -7.49 -14.24 -9.40
CA ARG A 68 -8.65 -13.32 -9.36
C ARG A 68 -8.40 -12.09 -8.48
N SER A 69 -7.62 -12.22 -7.41
CA SER A 69 -7.21 -11.12 -6.55
C SER A 69 -5.73 -11.23 -6.23
N LYS A 70 -4.92 -10.50 -6.99
CA LYS A 70 -3.47 -10.40 -6.77
C LYS A 70 -3.14 -9.86 -5.39
N GLY A 71 -3.87 -8.86 -4.91
CA GLY A 71 -3.73 -8.35 -3.53
C GLY A 71 -3.92 -9.43 -2.46
N ALA A 72 -4.88 -10.34 -2.60
CA ALA A 72 -5.07 -11.43 -1.66
C ALA A 72 -3.94 -12.48 -1.73
N LEU A 73 -3.51 -12.83 -2.95
CA LEU A 73 -2.39 -13.76 -3.15
C LEU A 73 -1.08 -13.22 -2.56
N PHE A 74 -0.86 -11.91 -2.69
CA PHE A 74 0.27 -11.22 -2.09
C PHE A 74 0.27 -11.31 -0.57
N MET A 75 -0.88 -11.07 0.07
CA MET A 75 -1.03 -11.21 1.52
C MET A 75 -0.82 -12.66 1.98
N TRP A 76 -1.30 -13.62 1.20
CA TRP A 76 -1.07 -15.04 1.46
C TRP A 76 0.42 -15.38 1.35
N LYS A 77 1.13 -14.89 0.32
CA LYS A 77 2.55 -15.17 0.11
C LYS A 77 3.41 -14.64 1.27
N LEU A 78 3.13 -13.43 1.74
CA LEU A 78 3.82 -12.87 2.91
C LEU A 78 3.53 -13.63 4.20
N LYS A 79 2.32 -14.21 4.32
CA LYS A 79 1.97 -15.11 5.43
C LYS A 79 2.75 -16.42 5.34
N GLU A 80 2.83 -17.02 4.15
CA GLU A 80 3.59 -18.25 3.86
C GLU A 80 5.08 -18.06 4.23
N MET A 81 5.67 -16.92 3.86
CA MET A 81 7.05 -16.55 4.20
C MET A 81 7.26 -16.21 5.70
N GLY A 82 6.21 -16.27 6.54
CA GLY A 82 6.30 -16.00 7.98
C GLY A 82 6.59 -14.54 8.35
N ILE A 83 6.44 -13.60 7.41
CA ILE A 83 6.87 -12.20 7.54
C ILE A 83 6.12 -11.48 8.66
N PHE A 84 4.82 -11.71 8.80
CA PHE A 84 4.02 -11.05 9.83
C PHE A 84 4.48 -11.41 11.24
N LYS A 85 4.86 -12.68 11.48
CA LYS A 85 5.40 -13.12 12.77
C LYS A 85 6.82 -12.58 12.97
N LYS A 86 7.66 -12.66 11.94
CA LYS A 86 9.07 -12.25 11.98
C LYS A 86 9.25 -10.76 12.32
N TYR A 87 8.43 -9.89 11.73
CA TYR A 87 8.53 -8.43 11.93
C TYR A 87 7.45 -7.87 12.87
N GLY A 88 6.65 -8.72 13.52
CA GLY A 88 5.57 -8.28 14.41
C GLY A 88 4.49 -7.43 13.72
N PHE A 89 4.32 -7.57 12.40
CA PHE A 89 3.38 -6.75 11.64
C PHE A 89 1.93 -7.12 11.97
N THR A 90 1.15 -6.13 12.39
CA THR A 90 -0.27 -6.32 12.73
C THR A 90 -1.18 -5.58 11.75
N LEU A 91 -2.16 -6.33 11.23
CA LEU A 91 -3.30 -5.75 10.52
C LEU A 91 -4.21 -5.08 11.55
N ARG A 92 -4.54 -3.80 11.33
CA ARG A 92 -5.37 -3.02 12.24
C ARG A 92 -6.68 -3.77 12.51
N LYS A 93 -6.93 -4.14 13.78
CA LYS A 93 -8.21 -4.73 14.19
C LYS A 93 -9.32 -3.72 13.88
N LYS A 94 -10.36 -4.14 13.13
CA LYS A 94 -11.58 -3.33 13.01
C LYS A 94 -12.08 -3.09 14.44
N LYS A 95 -12.20 -1.82 14.88
CA LYS A 95 -12.97 -1.50 16.08
C LYS A 95 -14.38 -2.06 15.80
N LYS A 96 -14.86 -3.00 16.62
CA LYS A 96 -16.26 -3.41 16.58
C LYS A 96 -17.06 -2.11 16.70
N ALA A 97 -17.92 -1.83 15.72
CA ALA A 97 -18.87 -0.73 15.85
C ALA A 97 -19.65 -0.99 17.15
N LYS A 98 -19.60 -0.06 18.10
CA LYS A 98 -20.58 -0.05 19.20
C LYS A 98 -21.93 0.01 18.50
N LYS A 99 -22.74 -1.04 18.60
CA LYS A 99 -24.18 -0.93 18.36
C LYS A 99 -24.66 0.12 19.37
N THR A 100 -24.99 1.30 18.88
CA THR A 100 -25.91 2.21 19.56
C THR A 100 -27.29 1.60 19.35
N ASP A 101 -27.90 1.17 20.45
CA ASP A 101 -29.31 0.83 20.52
C ASP A 101 -30.19 2.06 20.24
#